data_AF-A0A158C2M1-F1
#
_entry.id   AF-A0A158C2M1-F1
#
_cell.length_a   1.000
_cell.length_b   1.000
_cell.length_c   1.000
_cell.angle_alpha   90.00
_cell.angle_beta   90.00
_cell.angle_gamma   90.00
#
_symmetry.space_group_name_H-M   'P 1'
#
loop_
_entity.id
_entity.type
_entity.pdbx_description
1 polymer ?
#
loop_
_entity_poly.entity_id
_entity_poly.type
_entity_poly.pdbx_seq_one_letter_code
_entity_poly.pdbx_strand_id
1 'polypeptide(L)'
;MLERTPYAALYSRIQTRVQLQPVIERERFAQLITHALKTAGCTHTLLADSGLELLRQASRGLPRQAGRILRTAMQLAVPRGLNHLPDELLQQAIEEMR
;
A
#
# COMPACT_ATOMS: atom_id res chain seq x y z
N MET A 1 -11.67 11.88 15.39
CA MET A 1 -13.05 11.32 15.56
C MET A 1 -13.41 10.97 17.02
N LEU A 2 -12.46 10.86 17.96
CA LEU A 2 -12.75 10.77 19.42
C LEU A 2 -12.64 12.10 20.19
N GLU A 3 -12.13 13.16 19.57
CA GLU A 3 -11.99 14.51 20.16
C GLU A 3 -13.30 15.28 20.31
N ARG A 4 -14.42 14.66 19.91
CA ARG A 4 -15.74 15.31 19.99
C ARG A 4 -16.16 15.39 21.46
N THR A 5 -16.82 16.49 21.82
CA THR A 5 -17.36 16.77 23.16
C THR A 5 -18.05 15.57 23.85
N PRO A 6 -18.95 14.81 23.19
CA PRO A 6 -19.60 13.65 23.84
C PRO A 6 -18.64 12.51 24.24
N TYR A 7 -17.43 12.45 23.67
CA TYR A 7 -16.46 11.38 23.91
C TYR A 7 -15.27 11.84 24.76
N ALA A 8 -15.34 13.03 25.37
CA ALA A 8 -14.24 13.65 26.12
C ALA A 8 -13.74 12.77 27.28
N ALA A 9 -14.65 12.12 28.02
CA ALA A 9 -14.30 11.23 29.14
C ALA A 9 -13.55 9.97 28.70
N LEU A 10 -13.80 9.48 27.48
CA LEU A 10 -13.07 8.36 26.90
C LEU A 10 -11.72 8.84 26.33
N TYR A 11 -11.72 10.01 25.68
CA TYR A 11 -10.52 10.60 25.09
C TYR A 11 -9.44 10.90 26.14
N SER A 12 -9.83 11.34 27.34
CA SER A 12 -8.89 11.60 28.43
C SER A 12 -8.24 10.33 29.02
N ARG A 13 -8.89 9.17 28.90
CA ARG A 13 -8.35 7.87 29.37
C ARG A 13 -7.31 7.27 28.43
N ILE A 14 -7.18 7.78 27.21
CA ILE A 14 -6.15 7.34 26.26
C ILE A 14 -4.81 7.97 26.69
N GLN A 15 -3.98 7.17 27.35
CA GLN A 15 -2.68 7.59 27.88
C GLN A 15 -1.63 7.76 26.77
N THR A 16 -1.64 6.88 25.76
CA THR A 16 -0.66 6.90 24.67
C THR A 16 -1.36 7.00 23.32
N ARG A 17 -0.94 7.98 22.51
CA ARG A 17 -1.37 8.14 21.13
C ARG A 17 -0.17 7.87 20.24
N VAL A 18 -0.22 6.77 19.50
CA VAL A 18 0.83 6.43 18.52
C VAL A 18 0.26 6.64 17.13
N GLN A 19 0.92 7.50 16.36
CA GLN A 19 0.62 7.69 14.95
C GLN A 19 1.71 7.05 14.11
N LEU A 20 1.33 6.04 13.33
CA LEU A 20 2.24 5.45 12.35
C LEU A 20 2.45 6.45 11.21
N GLN A 21 3.71 6.83 11.01
CA GLN A 21 4.09 7.71 9.91
C GLN A 21 4.20 6.92 8.60
N PRO A 22 4.01 7.56 7.43
CA PRO A 22 4.23 6.92 6.15
C PRO A 22 5.68 6.42 6.00
N VAL A 23 5.85 5.31 5.28
CA VAL A 23 7.18 4.76 4.98
C VAL A 23 7.73 5.50 3.75
N ILE A 24 8.54 6.53 4.00
CA ILE A 24 9.09 7.39 2.93
C ILE A 24 10.31 6.75 2.28
N GLU A 25 11.15 6.09 3.09
CA GLU A 25 12.39 5.45 2.65
C GLU A 25 12.10 4.29 1.70
N ARG A 26 12.76 4.31 0.53
CA ARG A 26 12.55 3.35 -0.56
C ARG A 26 12.82 1.92 -0.11
N GLU A 27 13.92 1.69 0.61
CA GLU A 27 14.34 0.34 1.01
C GLU A 27 13.36 -0.28 2.01
N ARG A 28 12.91 0.47 3.01
CA ARG A 28 11.87 0.02 3.96
C ARG A 28 10.54 -0.23 3.26
N PHE A 29 10.18 0.59 2.28
CA PHE A 29 8.95 0.38 1.52
C PHE A 29 9.04 -0.89 0.66
N ALA A 30 10.18 -1.13 0.01
CA ALA A 30 10.41 -2.37 -0.72
C ALA A 30 10.31 -3.58 0.22
N GLN A 31 10.95 -3.54 1.39
CA GLN A 31 10.85 -4.61 2.39
C GLN A 31 9.40 -4.86 2.85
N LEU A 32 8.62 -3.79 3.07
CA LEU A 32 7.21 -3.88 3.42
C LEU A 32 6.42 -4.63 2.34
N ILE A 33 6.61 -4.28 1.06
CA ILE A 33 5.90 -4.91 -0.05
C ILE A 33 6.37 -6.35 -0.25
N THR A 34 7.67 -6.61 -0.26
CA THR A 34 8.23 -7.96 -0.36
C THR A 34 7.71 -8.87 0.75
N HIS A 35 7.67 -8.37 2.00
CA HIS A 35 7.10 -9.12 3.11
C HIS A 35 5.60 -9.39 2.90
N ALA A 36 4.83 -8.39 2.47
CA ALA A 36 3.40 -8.57 2.21
C ALA A 36 3.12 -9.61 1.11
N LEU A 37 3.88 -9.57 0.02
CA LEU A 37 3.76 -10.53 -1.09
C LEU A 37 4.15 -11.95 -0.66
N LYS A 38 5.24 -12.10 0.11
CA LYS A 38 5.65 -13.38 0.68
C LYS A 38 4.57 -13.96 1.59
N THR A 39 3.97 -13.13 2.45
CA THR A 39 2.89 -13.54 3.35
C THR A 39 1.61 -13.93 2.61
N ALA A 40 1.34 -13.29 1.46
CA ALA A 40 0.25 -13.68 0.57
C ALA A 40 0.50 -15.00 -0.20
N GLY A 41 1.69 -15.61 -0.05
CA GLY A 41 2.06 -16.86 -0.70
C GLY A 41 2.75 -16.69 -2.06
N CYS A 42 3.16 -15.47 -2.42
CA CYS A 42 3.89 -15.25 -3.66
C CYS A 42 5.33 -15.78 -3.55
N THR A 43 5.72 -16.66 -4.47
CA THR A 43 7.04 -17.31 -4.50
C THR A 43 8.03 -16.65 -5.45
N HIS A 44 7.57 -15.79 -6.35
CA HIS A 44 8.39 -15.13 -7.37
C HIS A 44 8.30 -13.61 -7.30
N THR A 45 9.24 -12.92 -7.95
CA THR A 45 9.23 -11.46 -8.02
C THR A 45 8.14 -10.98 -8.98
N LEU A 46 7.08 -10.38 -8.44
CA LEU A 46 5.94 -9.87 -9.22
C LEU A 46 6.18 -8.49 -9.83
N LEU A 47 7.05 -7.69 -9.22
CA LEU A 47 7.24 -6.26 -9.51
C LEU A 47 8.73 -5.97 -9.74
N ALA A 48 9.02 -5.13 -10.72
CA ALA A 48 10.35 -4.55 -10.89
C ALA A 48 10.60 -3.42 -9.88
N ASP A 49 11.87 -3.05 -9.71
CA ASP A 49 12.30 -1.90 -8.90
C ASP A 49 11.67 -0.56 -9.34
N SER A 50 11.37 -0.42 -10.64
CA SER A 50 10.65 0.73 -11.19
C SER A 50 9.20 0.78 -10.70
N GLY A 51 8.49 -0.36 -10.76
CA GLY A 51 7.12 -0.50 -10.27
C GLY A 51 6.97 -0.26 -8.76
N LEU A 52 7.97 -0.67 -7.97
CA LEU A 52 8.01 -0.37 -6.53
C LEU A 52 8.12 1.14 -6.26
N GLU A 53 8.93 1.86 -7.04
CA GLU A 53 9.06 3.31 -6.91
C GLU A 53 7.77 4.03 -7.30
N LEU A 54 7.14 3.63 -8.40
CA LEU A 54 5.84 4.17 -8.83
C LEU A 54 4.77 3.95 -7.76
N LEU A 55 4.72 2.75 -7.18
CA LEU A 55 3.78 2.42 -6.11
C LEU A 55 4.04 3.27 -4.86
N ARG A 56 5.30 3.51 -4.50
CA ARG A 56 5.67 4.34 -3.34
C ARG A 56 5.20 5.78 -3.54
N GLN A 57 5.42 6.35 -4.73
CA GLN A 57 4.99 7.71 -5.07
C GLN A 57 3.47 7.84 -5.06
N ALA A 58 2.76 6.92 -5.71
CA ALA A 58 1.30 6.94 -5.76
C ALA A 58 0.64 6.72 -4.39
N SER A 59 1.21 5.85 -3.57
CA SER A 59 0.72 5.57 -2.21
C SER A 59 1.15 6.59 -1.16
N ARG A 60 2.08 7.49 -1.49
CA ARG A 60 2.74 8.41 -0.53
C ARG A 60 3.35 7.68 0.67
N GLY A 61 3.75 6.42 0.49
CA GLY A 61 4.30 5.58 1.56
C GLY A 61 3.26 5.01 2.54
N LEU A 62 1.95 5.14 2.26
CA LEU A 62 0.89 4.59 3.10
C LEU A 62 0.64 3.10 2.76
N PRO A 63 0.87 2.15 3.68
CA PRO A 63 0.76 0.71 3.40
C PRO A 63 -0.62 0.30 2.86
N ARG A 64 -1.69 0.86 3.45
CA ARG A 64 -3.06 0.53 3.05
C ARG A 64 -3.42 1.08 1.67
N GLN A 65 -2.87 2.23 1.29
CA GLN A 65 -3.08 2.78 -0.05
C GLN A 65 -2.32 1.95 -1.09
N ALA A 66 -1.07 1.58 -0.79
CA ALA A 66 -0.26 0.70 -1.65
C ALA A 66 -0.95 -0.66 -1.88
N GLY A 67 -1.48 -1.29 -0.82
CA GLY A 67 -2.19 -2.55 -0.93
C GLY A 67 -3.47 -2.47 -1.78
N ARG A 68 -4.18 -1.34 -1.75
CA ARG A 68 -5.35 -1.12 -2.62
C ARG A 68 -4.95 -1.02 -4.09
N ILE A 69 -3.91 -0.22 -4.40
CA ILE A 69 -3.40 -0.08 -5.78
C ILE A 69 -2.92 -1.45 -6.30
N LEU A 70 -2.17 -2.20 -5.49
CA LEU A 70 -1.71 -3.55 -5.85
C LEU A 70 -2.87 -4.50 -6.13
N ARG A 71 -3.91 -4.49 -5.29
CA ARG A 71 -5.09 -5.34 -5.51
C ARG A 71 -5.77 -5.00 -6.83
N THR A 72 -6.00 -3.72 -7.12
CA THR A 72 -6.61 -3.27 -8.37
C THR A 72 -5.77 -3.69 -9.57
N ALA A 73 -4.45 -3.45 -9.51
CA ALA A 73 -3.53 -3.88 -10.54
C ALA A 73 -3.55 -5.41 -10.75
N MET A 74 -3.56 -6.21 -9.68
CA MET A 74 -3.69 -7.67 -9.82
C MET A 74 -5.01 -8.08 -10.47
N GLN A 75 -6.12 -7.41 -10.13
CA GLN A 75 -7.43 -7.69 -10.74
C GLN A 75 -7.45 -7.36 -12.24
N LEU A 76 -6.75 -6.30 -12.67
CA LEU A 76 -6.58 -5.96 -14.08
C LEU A 76 -5.61 -6.91 -14.82
N ALA A 77 -4.64 -7.50 -14.12
CA ALA A 77 -3.65 -8.41 -14.70
C ALA A 77 -4.21 -9.82 -14.98
N VAL A 78 -5.11 -10.33 -14.13
CA VAL A 78 -5.74 -11.66 -14.28
C VAL A 78 -6.41 -11.87 -15.65
N PRO A 79 -7.30 -10.99 -16.15
CA PRO A 79 -7.92 -11.19 -17.46
C PRO A 79 -6.93 -11.11 -18.63
N ARG A 80 -5.76 -10.48 -18.43
CA ARG A 80 -4.69 -10.39 -19.44
C ARG A 80 -3.73 -11.59 -19.38
N GLY A 81 -3.90 -12.51 -18.42
CA GLY A 81 -3.05 -13.70 -18.28
C GLY A 81 -1.61 -13.39 -17.88
N LEU A 82 -1.35 -12.23 -17.26
CA LEU A 82 0.00 -11.81 -16.89
C LEU A 82 0.39 -12.38 -15.52
N ASN A 83 1.56 -13.02 -15.46
CA ASN A 83 2.16 -13.55 -14.22
C ASN A 83 3.04 -12.54 -13.47
N HIS A 84 3.31 -11.39 -14.09
CA HIS A 84 4.06 -10.27 -13.54
C HIS A 84 3.25 -8.98 -13.71
N LEU A 85 3.59 -7.95 -12.93
CA LEU A 85 2.89 -6.67 -12.93
C LEU A 85 3.74 -5.60 -13.65
N PRO A 86 3.46 -5.29 -14.94
CA PRO A 86 4.20 -4.26 -15.66
C PRO A 86 3.83 -2.86 -15.19
N ASP A 87 4.74 -1.92 -15.40
CA ASP A 87 4.61 -0.52 -14.95
C ASP A 87 3.38 0.18 -15.55
N GLU A 88 3.03 -0.11 -16.80
CA GLU A 88 1.84 0.43 -17.48
C GLU A 88 0.54 0.06 -16.76
N LEU A 89 0.47 -1.18 -16.24
CA LEU A 89 -0.72 -1.68 -15.57
C LEU A 89 -0.83 -1.09 -14.16
N LEU A 90 0.30 -0.88 -13.49
CA LEU A 90 0.34 -0.12 -12.25
C LEU A 90 -0.14 1.32 -12.45
N GLN A 91 0.30 1.98 -13.52
CA GLN A 91 -0.16 3.35 -13.85
C GLN A 91 -1.67 3.37 -14.08
N GLN A 92 -2.20 2.42 -14.86
CA GLN A 92 -3.65 2.30 -15.07
C GLN A 92 -4.40 2.11 -13.73
N ALA A 93 -3.91 1.25 -12.84
CA ALA A 93 -4.53 1.04 -11.53
C ALA A 93 -4.46 2.27 -10.61
N ILE A 94 -3.41 3.10 -10.76
CA ILE A 94 -3.28 4.37 -10.03
C ILE A 94 -4.32 5.38 -10.55
N GLU A 95 -4.52 5.44 -11.87
CA GLU A 95 -5.51 6.31 -12.50
C GLU A 95 -6.94 5.95 -12.10
N GLU A 96 -7.29 4.67 -12.05
CA GLU A 96 -8.63 4.22 -11.61
C GLU A 96 -8.93 4.54 -10.14
N MET A 97 -7.90 4.79 -9.33
CA MET A 97 -8.03 5.09 -7.91
C MET A 97 -7.98 6.58 -7.58
N ARG A 98 -7.79 7.45 -8.58
CA ARG A 98 -7.68 8.90 -8.42
C ARG A 98 -9.05 9.57 -8.39
#